data_AF-A0A1X2HXU8-F1
#
_entry.id   AF-A0A1X2HXU8-F1
#
_cell.length_a   1.000
_cell.length_b   1.000
_cell.length_c   1.000
_cell.angle_alpha   90.00
_cell.angle_beta   90.00
_cell.angle_gamma   90.00
#
_symmetry.space_group_name_H-M   'P 1'
#
loop_
_entity.id
_entity.type
_entity.pdbx_description
1 polymer ?
#
loop_
_entity_poly.entity_id
_entity_poly.type
_entity_poly.pdbx_seq_one_letter_code
_entity_poly.pdbx_strand_id
1 'polypeptide(L)' 'REYQCPHCPRKSNRSNNMKEHILTHDPNRPKNFSCTICPKRFARKHDLKRHHQSHER' A
#
# COMPACT_ATOMS: atom_id res chain seq x y z
N ARG A 1 1.32 -20.64 9.70
CA ARG A 1 2.30 -19.66 10.24
C ARG A 1 1.89 -18.28 9.78
N GLU A 2 1.53 -17.40 10.70
CA GLU A 2 1.19 -16.02 10.38
C GLU A 2 2.41 -15.12 10.60
N TYR A 3 2.51 -14.07 9.80
CA TYR A 3 3.47 -13.00 9.98
C TYR A 3 2.74 -11.85 10.67
N GLN A 4 3.22 -11.43 11.83
CA GLN A 4 2.67 -10.31 12.60
C GLN A 4 3.53 -9.06 12.39
N CYS A 5 2.89 -7.90 12.26
CA CYS A 5 3.59 -6.64 12.15
C CYS A 5 4.18 -6.25 13.51
N PRO A 6 5.42 -5.78 13.59
CA PRO A 6 6.01 -5.30 14.85
C PRO A 6 5.46 -3.94 15.31
N HIS A 7 4.83 -3.17 14.41
CA HIS A 7 4.37 -1.80 14.70
C HIS A 7 2.85 -1.69 14.90
N CYS A 8 2.07 -2.74 14.61
CA CYS A 8 0.62 -2.72 14.75
C CYS A 8 0.03 -4.15 14.84
N PRO A 9 -1.25 -4.34 15.22
CA PRO A 9 -1.85 -5.67 15.36
C PRO A 9 -2.16 -6.38 14.03
N ARG A 10 -1.70 -5.84 12.88
CA ARG A 10 -1.93 -6.44 11.56
C ARG A 10 -1.19 -7.78 11.44
N LYS A 11 -1.90 -8.80 10.94
CA LYS A 11 -1.35 -10.12 10.59
C LYS A 11 -1.49 -10.39 9.10
N SER A 12 -0.64 -11.24 8.55
CA SER A 12 -0.68 -11.67 7.16
C SER A 12 -0.23 -13.13 7.06
N ASN A 13 -0.89 -13.89 6.19
CA ASN A 13 -0.53 -15.27 5.89
C ASN A 13 0.67 -15.41 4.92
N ARG A 14 1.15 -14.30 4.36
CA ARG A 14 2.27 -14.23 3.42
C ARG A 14 3.37 -13.30 3.94
N SER A 15 4.62 -13.77 3.88
CA SER A 15 5.80 -12.99 4.28
C SER A 15 5.97 -11.74 3.43
N ASN A 16 5.78 -11.86 2.11
CA ASN A 16 5.91 -10.72 1.19
C ASN A 16 4.91 -9.61 1.52
N ASN A 17 3.65 -9.96 1.78
CA ASN A 17 2.63 -8.99 2.18
C ASN A 17 3.00 -8.30 3.49
N MET A 18 3.59 -9.02 4.46
CA MET A 18 4.03 -8.40 5.71
C MET A 18 5.21 -7.45 5.50
N LYS A 19 6.22 -7.84 4.72
CA LYS A 19 7.33 -6.94 4.34
C LYS A 19 6.80 -5.67 3.69
N GLU A 20 5.88 -5.83 2.76
CA GLU A 20 5.28 -4.73 2.03
C GLU A 20 4.42 -3.82 2.94
N HIS A 21 3.74 -4.40 3.93
CA HIS A 21 2.99 -3.68 4.94
C HIS A 21 3.89 -2.91 5.90
N ILE A 22 5.02 -3.47 6.32
CA ILE A 22 5.98 -2.77 7.20
C ILE A 22 6.43 -1.45 6.56
N LEU A 23 6.66 -1.45 5.24
CA LEU A 23 6.97 -0.24 4.48
C LEU A 23 5.86 0.84 4.55
N THR A 24 4.63 0.52 4.96
CA THR A 24 3.57 1.54 5.15
C THR A 24 3.71 2.32 6.45
N HIS A 25 4.49 1.80 7.41
CA HIS A 25 4.83 2.52 8.64
C HIS A 25 6.00 3.49 8.44
N ASP A 26 6.75 3.37 7.34
CA ASP A 26 7.82 4.30 7.02
C ASP A 26 7.22 5.61 6.44
N PRO A 27 7.29 6.74 7.17
CA PRO A 27 6.74 8.01 6.71
C PRO A 27 7.55 8.62 5.56
N ASN A 28 8.82 8.19 5.41
CA ASN A 28 9.70 8.62 4.33
C ASN A 28 9.45 7.86 3.03
N ARG A 29 8.54 6.87 3.03
CA ARG A 29 8.30 6.06 1.86
C ARG A 29 7.75 6.91 0.71
N PRO A 30 8.42 6.93 -0.45
CA PRO A 30 8.01 7.78 -1.54
C PRO A 30 6.67 7.32 -2.13
N LYS A 31 5.67 8.21 -2.12
CA LYS A 31 4.40 8.04 -2.83
C LYS A 31 4.54 8.54 -4.27
N ASN A 32 5.30 7.78 -5.06
CA ASN A 32 5.67 8.14 -6.43
C ASN A 32 4.53 7.99 -7.44
N PHE A 33 3.47 7.26 -7.10
CA PHE A 33 2.38 6.99 -8.03
C PHE A 33 1.22 7.96 -7.76
N SER A 34 1.14 9.04 -8.52
CA SER A 34 0.03 10.00 -8.47
C SER A 34 -1.11 9.58 -9.40
N CYS A 35 -2.34 9.81 -8.95
CA CYS A 35 -3.50 9.76 -9.83
C CYS A 35 -3.51 11.01 -10.74
N THR A 36 -3.90 10.83 -11.99
CA THR A 36 -4.05 11.94 -12.95
C THR A 36 -5.42 12.63 -12.86
N ILE A 37 -6.39 12.00 -12.19
CA ILE A 37 -7.77 12.50 -12.06
C ILE A 37 -7.96 13.26 -10.74
N CYS A 38 -7.20 12.93 -9.70
CA CYS A 38 -7.35 13.53 -8.38
C CYS A 38 -5.99 13.62 -7.66
N PRO A 39 -5.85 14.42 -6.58
CA PRO A 39 -4.56 14.64 -5.91
C PRO A 39 -4.05 13.44 -5.08
N LYS A 40 -4.69 12.26 -5.17
CA LYS A 40 -4.27 11.07 -4.41
C LYS A 40 -2.95 10.52 -4.93
N ARG A 41 -2.09 10.13 -3.98
CA ARG A 41 -0.79 9.51 -4.24
C ARG A 41 -0.67 8.18 -3.51
N PHE A 42 -0.04 7.22 -4.18
CA PHE A 42 0.09 5.84 -3.75
C PHE A 42 1.56 5.45 -3.70
N ALA A 43 1.88 4.56 -2.77
CA ALA A 43 3.22 4.00 -2.65
C ALA A 43 3.48 2.84 -3.64
N ARG A 44 2.44 2.38 -4.36
CA ARG A 44 2.52 1.25 -5.30
C ARG A 44 1.68 1.47 -6.54
N LYS A 45 2.18 0.95 -7.67
CA LYS A 45 1.50 0.99 -8.96
C LYS A 45 0.17 0.22 -8.97
N HIS A 46 0.10 -0.94 -8.32
CA HIS A 46 -1.13 -1.74 -8.29
C HIS A 46 -2.25 -1.06 -7.48
N ASP A 47 -1.89 -0.37 -6.39
CA ASP A 47 -2.83 0.43 -5.60
C ASP A 47 -3.39 1.59 -6.41
N LEU A 48 -2.52 2.29 -7.16
CA LEU A 48 -2.93 3.33 -8.12
C LEU A 48 -3.87 2.76 -9.18
N LYS A 49 -3.53 1.62 -9.81
CA LYS A 49 -4.37 1.00 -10.84
C LYS A 49 -5.77 0.67 -10.34
N ARG A 50 -5.88 0.04 -9.16
CA ARG A 50 -7.18 -0.24 -8.52
C ARG A 50 -7.95 1.04 -8.20
N HIS A 51 -7.26 2.09 -7.77
CA HIS A 51 -7.89 3.38 -7.55
C HIS A 51 -8.37 4.05 -8.84
N HIS A 52 -7.63 3.94 -9.94
CA HIS A 52 -8.08 4.49 -11.23
C HIS A 52 -9.42 3.90 -11.66
N GLN A 53 -9.61 2.58 -11.45
CA GLN A 53 -10.88 1.90 -11.73
C GLN A 53 -12.05 2.41 -10.89
N SER A 54 -11.81 3.08 -9.74
CA SER A 54 -12.89 3.67 -8.95
C SER A 54 -13.41 5.00 -9.52
N HIS A 55 -12.68 5.62 -10.45
CA HIS A 55 -13.15 6.80 -11.18
C HIS A 55 -13.98 6.43 -12.42
N GLU A 56 -13.89 5.18 -12.87
CA GLU A 56 -14.59 4.65 -14.04
C GLU A 56 -15.94 4.00 -13.67
N ARG A 57 -16.45 4.28 -12.47
CA ARG A 57 -17.63 3.64 -11.90
C ARG A 57 -18.69 4.65 -11.48
#